data_AF-A0A2N7THU4-F1
#
_entry.id   AF-A0A2N7THU4-F1
#
_cell.length_a   1.000
_cell.length_b   1.000
_cell.length_c   1.000
_cell.angle_alpha   90.00
_cell.angle_beta   90.00
_cell.angle_gamma   90.00
#
_symmetry.space_group_name_H-M   'P 1'
#
loop_
_entity.id
_entity.type
_entity.pdbx_description
1 polymer ?
#
loop_
_entity_poly.entity_id
_entity_poly.type
_entity_poly.pdbx_seq_one_letter_code
_entity_poly.pdbx_strand_id
1 'polypeptide(L)'
;MSARLPENPAPLTQALDACRHRDPEGFHRLRQAVAPAMLATALHFVQDVRQSEDVVHDTLLLAWLNAGRFAADDLPPGSWLFTILGSRLHSQLEALAGRPPSAPRAVPTGLQGQALWTLAHGLEPRPPSASLGDRLTESLLARLAAPQLPRTPTGELVHPPLYDARLRRKMLTSRLAYQAKEGFKRRLGRPLEEWAFRRWLAQRSVGQWLEAQGLPRRSVEAALGDRLDLEVNPGRLVRCMSYPDAFPDRTERRKASNLFLWSGDWDLPHHSLADSSRTRFIQDLWTHRLEPSRSETFRRLEQQREQGRPLRSHHKGMLLDSRERILEYLRLYLLYMENMACFGFDKHEGKDRLGVTIDRHGRIIKTNKGLHRLAMAQVLGLSEITVRVRSVHRQWWQRHAGDAKGRDALERVAQALPECVPA
;
A
#
# COMPACT_ATOMS: atom_id res chain seq x y z
N MET A 1 -37.92 1.53 13.20
CA MET A 1 -37.44 0.84 14.41
C MET A 1 -35.91 0.88 14.38
N SER A 2 -35.27 1.67 15.23
CA SER A 2 -33.81 1.70 15.35
C SER A 2 -33.36 0.38 15.98
N ALA A 3 -32.58 -0.42 15.26
CA ALA A 3 -32.08 -1.68 15.79
C ALA A 3 -31.00 -1.39 16.85
N ARG A 4 -31.18 -1.92 18.06
CA ARG A 4 -30.10 -2.00 19.07
C ARG A 4 -29.03 -2.97 18.57
N LEU A 5 -27.81 -2.82 19.08
CA LEU A 5 -26.73 -3.76 18.79
C LEU A 5 -27.14 -5.19 19.19
N PRO A 6 -26.77 -6.20 18.38
CA PRO A 6 -27.13 -7.58 18.67
C PRO A 6 -26.37 -8.08 19.90
N GLU A 7 -27.10 -8.59 20.90
CA GLU A 7 -26.52 -9.22 22.10
C GLU A 7 -25.78 -10.53 21.76
N ASN A 8 -26.28 -11.26 20.75
CA ASN A 8 -25.63 -12.44 20.21
C ASN A 8 -24.63 -12.04 19.11
N PRO A 9 -23.34 -12.42 19.18
CA PRO A 9 -22.36 -12.09 18.15
C PRO A 9 -22.55 -12.86 16.83
N ALA A 10 -23.28 -13.99 16.83
CA ALA A 10 -23.40 -14.88 15.67
C ALA A 10 -23.87 -14.20 14.36
N PRO A 11 -24.89 -13.31 14.37
CA PRO A 11 -25.30 -12.60 13.16
C PRO A 11 -24.21 -11.69 12.58
N LEU A 12 -23.41 -11.05 13.43
CA LEU A 12 -22.28 -10.21 12.98
C LEU A 12 -21.16 -11.07 12.40
N THR A 13 -20.84 -12.20 13.04
CA THR A 13 -19.87 -13.16 12.51
C THR A 13 -20.28 -13.67 11.14
N GLN A 14 -21.55 -14.05 10.95
CA GLN A 14 -22.09 -14.49 9.66
C GLN A 14 -22.05 -13.39 8.60
N ALA A 15 -22.35 -12.14 8.97
CA ALA A 15 -22.29 -11.01 8.06
C ALA A 15 -20.84 -10.73 7.60
N LEU A 16 -19.88 -10.77 8.53
CA LEU A 16 -18.44 -10.63 8.23
C LEU A 16 -17.92 -11.78 7.36
N ASP A 17 -18.35 -13.01 7.62
CA ASP A 17 -18.01 -14.17 6.80
C ASP A 17 -18.51 -14.01 5.36
N ALA A 18 -19.75 -13.55 5.19
CA ALA A 18 -20.29 -13.21 3.87
C ALA A 18 -19.49 -12.07 3.19
N CYS A 19 -19.11 -11.02 3.93
CA CYS A 19 -18.25 -9.95 3.40
C CYS A 19 -16.89 -10.46 2.92
N ARG A 20 -16.27 -11.41 3.64
CA ARG A 20 -15.01 -12.06 3.23
C ARG A 20 -15.13 -12.71 1.85
N HIS A 21 -16.29 -13.28 1.54
CA HIS A 21 -16.62 -13.88 0.24
C HIS A 21 -17.16 -12.89 -0.80
N ARG A 22 -17.11 -11.58 -0.52
CA ARG A 22 -17.61 -10.51 -1.40
C ARG A 22 -19.13 -10.58 -1.65
N ASP A 23 -19.91 -11.09 -0.71
CA ASP A 23 -21.37 -11.13 -0.79
C ASP A 23 -22.00 -9.76 -0.41
N PRO A 24 -22.66 -9.04 -1.34
CA PRO A 24 -23.31 -7.76 -1.05
C PRO A 24 -24.42 -7.86 0.01
N GLU A 25 -25.12 -8.98 0.11
CA GLU A 25 -26.16 -9.17 1.12
C GLU A 25 -25.57 -9.26 2.53
N GLY A 26 -24.40 -9.92 2.66
CA GLY A 26 -23.59 -9.89 3.87
C GLY A 26 -23.26 -8.48 4.34
N PHE A 27 -22.84 -7.62 3.41
CA PHE A 27 -22.56 -6.21 3.71
C PHE A 27 -23.82 -5.44 4.11
N HIS A 28 -24.95 -5.71 3.45
CA HIS A 28 -26.22 -5.08 3.79
C HIS A 28 -26.65 -5.42 5.22
N ARG A 29 -26.59 -6.71 5.61
CA ARG A 29 -26.86 -7.18 6.97
C ARG A 29 -25.92 -6.54 7.99
N LEU A 30 -24.62 -6.50 7.68
CA LEU A 30 -23.62 -5.84 8.53
C LEU A 30 -24.00 -4.37 8.78
N ARG A 31 -24.24 -3.60 7.71
CA ARG A 31 -24.62 -2.19 7.78
C ARG A 31 -25.89 -1.97 8.60
N GLN A 32 -26.93 -2.76 8.36
CA GLN A 32 -28.19 -2.64 9.11
C GLN A 32 -27.99 -2.87 10.61
N ALA A 33 -27.14 -3.82 10.97
CA ALA A 33 -26.91 -4.18 12.36
C ALA A 33 -26.08 -3.14 13.14
N VAL A 34 -25.06 -2.53 12.53
CA VAL A 34 -24.09 -1.70 13.28
C VAL A 34 -24.09 -0.23 12.94
N ALA A 35 -24.55 0.19 11.75
CA ALA A 35 -24.46 1.59 11.33
C ALA A 35 -25.17 2.57 12.30
N PRO A 36 -26.38 2.26 12.84
CA PRO A 36 -27.05 3.19 13.74
C PRO A 36 -26.30 3.43 15.06
N ALA A 37 -25.71 2.38 15.62
CA ALA A 37 -24.91 2.47 16.85
C ALA A 37 -23.54 3.11 16.59
N MET A 38 -22.90 2.81 15.46
CA MET A 38 -21.67 3.49 15.04
C MET A 38 -21.89 4.99 14.84
N LEU A 39 -23.02 5.40 14.25
CA LEU A 39 -23.36 6.81 14.07
C LEU A 39 -23.61 7.51 15.40
N ALA A 40 -24.37 6.88 16.31
CA ALA A 40 -24.57 7.41 17.67
C ALA A 40 -23.23 7.58 18.40
N THR A 41 -22.35 6.59 18.28
CA THR A 41 -20.99 6.63 18.86
C THR A 41 -20.14 7.73 18.22
N ALA A 42 -20.16 7.88 16.90
CA ALA A 42 -19.40 8.91 16.22
C ALA A 42 -19.87 10.32 16.63
N LEU A 43 -21.19 10.54 16.71
CA LEU A 43 -21.80 11.80 17.16
C LEU A 43 -21.46 12.16 18.61
N HIS A 44 -21.15 11.18 19.45
CA HIS A 44 -20.68 11.42 20.81
C HIS A 44 -19.33 12.16 20.83
N PHE A 45 -18.47 11.95 19.82
CA PHE A 45 -17.15 12.58 19.72
C PHE A 45 -17.10 13.72 18.70
N VAL A 46 -17.85 13.62 17.61
CA VAL A 46 -17.83 14.57 16.49
C VAL A 46 -19.26 15.07 16.26
N GLN A 47 -19.57 16.28 16.76
CA GLN A 47 -20.93 16.82 16.72
C GLN A 47 -21.45 17.11 15.30
N ASP A 48 -20.55 17.29 14.33
CA ASP A 48 -20.91 17.45 12.93
C ASP A 48 -21.44 16.12 12.36
N VAL A 49 -22.71 16.11 11.96
CA VAL A 49 -23.40 14.94 11.43
C VAL A 49 -22.73 14.39 10.17
N ARG A 50 -22.34 15.27 9.24
CA ARG A 50 -21.75 14.85 7.98
C ARG A 50 -20.39 14.19 8.21
N GLN A 51 -19.58 14.76 9.09
CA GLN A 51 -18.29 14.19 9.46
C GLN A 51 -18.44 12.85 10.20
N SER A 52 -19.42 12.74 11.09
CA SER A 52 -19.76 11.47 11.74
C SER A 52 -20.19 10.41 10.74
N GLU A 53 -21.00 10.76 9.73
CA GLU A 53 -21.36 9.86 8.66
C GLU A 53 -20.18 9.45 7.77
N ASP A 54 -19.23 10.36 7.51
CA ASP A 54 -18.00 10.04 6.77
C ASP A 54 -17.13 9.02 7.53
N VAL A 55 -17.04 9.15 8.86
CA VAL A 55 -16.37 8.17 9.72
C VAL A 55 -17.05 6.80 9.63
N VAL A 56 -18.39 6.74 9.73
CA VAL A 56 -19.14 5.48 9.63
C VAL A 56 -19.02 4.86 8.23
N HIS A 57 -19.09 5.70 7.19
CA HIS A 57 -18.92 5.29 5.80
C HIS A 57 -17.60 4.56 5.59
N ASP A 58 -16.49 5.20 5.96
CA ASP A 58 -15.16 4.63 5.79
C ASP A 58 -14.95 3.40 6.68
N THR A 59 -15.50 3.40 7.89
CA THR A 59 -15.43 2.25 8.81
C THR A 59 -16.03 1.00 8.18
N LEU A 60 -17.25 1.11 7.62
CA LEU A 60 -17.91 -0.01 6.97
C LEU A 60 -17.19 -0.45 5.70
N LEU A 61 -16.70 0.49 4.88
CA LEU A 61 -15.92 0.13 3.69
C LEU A 61 -14.60 -0.56 4.05
N LEU A 62 -13.91 -0.12 5.09
CA LEU A 62 -12.69 -0.77 5.58
C LEU A 62 -12.99 -2.16 6.15
N ALA A 63 -14.10 -2.32 6.87
CA ALA A 63 -14.56 -3.63 7.34
C ALA A 63 -14.81 -4.60 6.19
N TRP A 64 -15.48 -4.14 5.12
CA TRP A 64 -15.66 -4.93 3.89
C TRP A 64 -14.33 -5.33 3.24
N LEU A 65 -13.42 -4.36 3.07
CA LEU A 65 -12.13 -4.60 2.41
C LEU A 65 -11.22 -5.54 3.20
N ASN A 66 -11.36 -5.55 4.53
CA ASN A 66 -10.51 -6.30 5.44
C ASN A 66 -11.26 -7.42 6.16
N ALA A 67 -12.45 -7.83 5.70
CA ALA A 67 -13.21 -8.90 6.33
C ALA A 67 -12.42 -10.23 6.41
N GLY A 68 -11.50 -10.47 5.48
CA GLY A 68 -10.58 -11.62 5.53
C GLY A 68 -9.51 -11.57 6.63
N ARG A 69 -9.33 -10.42 7.29
CA ARG A 69 -8.45 -10.26 8.46
C ARG A 69 -9.18 -10.53 9.77
N PHE A 70 -10.50 -10.65 9.75
CA PHE A 70 -11.27 -10.96 10.95
C PHE A 70 -11.08 -12.43 11.31
N ALA A 71 -10.61 -12.68 12.53
CA ALA A 71 -10.52 -14.00 13.15
C ALA A 71 -11.38 -13.99 14.41
N ALA A 72 -12.42 -14.84 14.44
CA ALA A 72 -13.40 -14.87 15.53
C ALA A 72 -12.80 -15.34 16.86
N ASP A 73 -11.71 -16.10 16.81
CA ASP A 73 -11.02 -16.63 18.00
C ASP A 73 -10.21 -15.56 18.74
N ASP A 74 -9.80 -14.48 18.05
CA ASP A 74 -8.94 -13.43 18.62
C ASP A 74 -9.74 -12.29 19.27
N LEU A 75 -10.88 -11.94 18.68
CA LEU A 75 -11.66 -10.77 19.11
C LEU A 75 -13.15 -10.91 18.73
N PRO A 76 -14.10 -10.52 19.60
CA PRO A 76 -15.51 -10.47 19.23
C PRO A 76 -15.75 -9.57 18.01
N PRO A 77 -16.70 -9.91 17.12
CA PRO A 77 -16.93 -9.18 15.86
C PRO A 77 -17.30 -7.71 16.10
N GLY A 78 -18.06 -7.41 17.16
CA GLY A 78 -18.40 -6.04 17.56
C GLY A 78 -17.14 -5.23 17.92
N SER A 79 -16.29 -5.77 18.79
CA SER A 79 -15.04 -5.11 19.19
C SER A 79 -14.08 -4.94 18.01
N TRP A 80 -14.01 -5.89 17.07
CA TRP A 80 -13.21 -5.74 15.85
C TRP A 80 -13.71 -4.59 14.95
N LEU A 81 -15.02 -4.52 14.69
CA LEU A 81 -15.63 -3.44 13.92
C LEU A 81 -15.39 -2.07 14.57
N PHE A 82 -15.50 -2.01 15.89
CA PHE A 82 -15.29 -0.78 16.65
C PHE A 82 -13.81 -0.41 16.81
N THR A 83 -12.87 -1.34 16.62
CA THR A 83 -11.44 -1.00 16.45
C THR A 83 -11.22 -0.18 15.17
N ILE A 84 -11.91 -0.55 14.08
CA ILE A 84 -11.87 0.23 12.82
C ILE A 84 -12.50 1.60 13.03
N LEU A 85 -13.67 1.65 13.69
CA LEU A 85 -14.34 2.91 14.04
C LEU A 85 -13.42 3.82 14.88
N GLY A 86 -12.79 3.26 15.92
CA GLY A 86 -11.90 3.97 16.82
C GLY A 86 -10.68 4.55 16.12
N SER A 87 -10.06 3.80 15.21
CA SER A 87 -8.98 4.32 14.36
C SER A 87 -9.44 5.49 13.48
N ARG A 88 -10.62 5.37 12.85
CA ARG A 88 -11.20 6.45 12.02
C ARG A 88 -11.56 7.69 12.85
N LEU A 89 -12.22 7.51 13.99
CA LEU A 89 -12.53 8.60 14.92
C LEU A 89 -11.28 9.32 15.39
N HIS A 90 -10.26 8.57 15.79
CA HIS A 90 -8.99 9.14 16.19
C HIS A 90 -8.39 9.98 15.04
N SER A 91 -8.44 9.50 13.79
CA SER A 91 -7.96 10.25 12.62
C SER A 91 -8.69 11.57 12.40
N GLN A 92 -10.01 11.52 12.55
CA GLN A 92 -10.92 12.65 12.41
C GLN A 92 -10.66 13.71 13.49
N LEU A 93 -10.57 13.28 14.75
CA LEU A 93 -10.32 14.16 15.90
C LEU A 93 -8.95 14.83 15.82
N GLU A 94 -7.91 14.10 15.42
CA GLU A 94 -6.59 14.68 15.17
C GLU A 94 -6.63 15.75 14.06
N ALA A 95 -7.50 15.58 13.07
CA ALA A 95 -7.62 16.52 11.95
C ALA A 95 -8.31 17.81 12.41
N LEU A 96 -9.38 17.65 13.19
CA LEU A 96 -10.11 18.76 13.78
C LEU A 96 -9.26 19.54 14.78
N ALA A 97 -8.39 18.86 15.51
CA ALA A 97 -7.43 19.48 16.43
C ALA A 97 -6.24 20.15 15.73
N GLY A 98 -6.09 19.99 14.40
CA GLY A 98 -4.97 20.55 13.64
C GLY A 98 -3.60 19.94 13.98
N ARG A 99 -3.57 18.72 14.56
CA ARG A 99 -2.31 18.07 14.92
C ARG A 99 -1.53 17.62 13.68
N PRO A 100 -0.20 17.84 13.65
CA PRO A 100 0.60 17.51 12.49
C PRO A 100 0.71 15.99 12.29
N PRO A 101 0.81 15.51 11.05
CA PRO A 101 1.06 14.10 10.76
C PRO A 101 2.51 13.76 11.09
N SER A 102 2.79 12.92 12.09
CA SER A 102 4.12 12.29 12.35
C SER A 102 4.29 11.68 13.74
N ALA A 103 3.39 11.93 14.70
CA ALA A 103 3.53 11.33 16.03
C ALA A 103 3.25 9.81 15.99
N PRO A 104 3.99 8.97 16.75
CA PRO A 104 3.66 7.56 16.95
C PRO A 104 2.20 7.44 17.39
N ARG A 105 1.42 6.71 16.61
CA ARG A 105 -0.04 6.77 16.70
C ARG A 105 -0.57 5.60 17.52
N ALA A 106 -0.65 5.80 18.83
CA ALA A 106 -1.43 4.92 19.69
C ALA A 106 -2.87 5.45 19.76
N VAL A 107 -3.85 4.61 19.39
CA VAL A 107 -5.26 4.94 19.56
C VAL A 107 -5.52 5.09 21.07
N PRO A 108 -6.06 6.25 21.54
CA PRO A 108 -6.36 6.46 22.95
C PRO A 108 -7.25 5.34 23.52
N THR A 109 -7.09 5.01 24.80
CA THR A 109 -7.86 3.93 25.48
C THR A 109 -9.37 4.08 25.31
N GLY A 110 -9.89 5.31 25.41
CA GLY A 110 -11.32 5.59 25.19
C GLY A 110 -11.81 5.40 23.75
N LEU A 111 -10.90 5.29 22.79
CA LEU A 111 -11.20 5.02 21.37
C LEU A 111 -10.83 3.58 20.96
N GLN A 112 -10.46 2.71 21.90
CA GLN A 112 -10.22 1.30 21.60
C GLN A 112 -11.52 0.57 21.30
N GLY A 113 -11.46 -0.47 20.46
CA GLY A 113 -12.65 -1.15 19.95
C GLY A 113 -13.57 -1.71 21.03
N GLN A 114 -13.03 -2.32 22.08
CA GLN A 114 -13.83 -2.82 23.20
C GLN A 114 -14.52 -1.69 23.98
N ALA A 115 -13.80 -0.59 24.26
CA ALA A 115 -14.36 0.54 24.99
C ALA A 115 -15.50 1.20 24.20
N LEU A 116 -15.32 1.39 22.90
CA LEU A 116 -16.35 1.97 22.03
C LEU A 116 -17.54 1.01 21.83
N TRP A 117 -17.29 -0.29 21.73
CA TRP A 117 -18.35 -1.30 21.67
C TRP A 117 -19.23 -1.27 22.94
N THR A 118 -18.61 -1.20 24.11
CA THR A 118 -19.33 -1.05 25.39
C THR A 118 -20.09 0.27 25.46
N LEU A 119 -19.46 1.40 25.08
CA LEU A 119 -20.12 2.70 25.03
C LEU A 119 -21.37 2.67 24.13
N ALA A 120 -21.27 2.04 22.96
CA ALA A 120 -22.36 1.99 21.98
C ALA A 120 -23.63 1.28 22.49
N HIS A 121 -23.52 0.38 23.49
CA HIS A 121 -24.69 -0.26 24.13
C HIS A 121 -25.47 0.70 25.01
N GLY A 122 -24.82 1.73 25.56
CA GLY A 122 -25.44 2.75 26.41
C GLY A 122 -25.99 3.95 25.63
N LEU A 123 -25.71 4.06 24.33
CA LEU A 123 -26.14 5.17 23.49
C LEU A 123 -27.43 4.81 22.73
N GLU A 124 -28.33 5.78 22.61
CA GLU A 124 -29.54 5.62 21.80
C GLU A 124 -29.17 5.58 20.29
N PRO A 125 -29.48 4.49 19.56
CA PRO A 125 -29.06 4.33 18.16
C PRO A 125 -29.64 5.42 17.24
N ARG A 126 -28.80 5.98 16.37
CA ARG A 126 -29.19 7.05 15.44
C ARG A 126 -29.35 6.51 14.03
N PRO A 127 -30.52 6.64 13.38
CA PRO A 127 -30.67 6.13 12.01
C PRO A 127 -29.73 6.88 11.05
N PRO A 128 -29.01 6.17 10.16
CA PRO A 128 -28.19 6.81 9.14
C PRO A 128 -29.04 7.58 8.13
N SER A 129 -28.52 8.68 7.58
CA SER A 129 -29.21 9.39 6.50
C SER A 129 -29.32 8.54 5.24
N ALA A 130 -30.26 8.91 4.35
CA ALA A 130 -30.35 8.33 3.02
C ALA A 130 -29.04 8.52 2.24
N SER A 131 -28.41 9.70 2.36
CA SER A 131 -27.14 10.01 1.68
C SER A 131 -26.01 9.08 2.08
N LEU A 132 -25.87 8.74 3.37
CA LEU A 132 -24.90 7.75 3.83
C LEU A 132 -25.17 6.36 3.21
N GLY A 133 -26.44 5.96 3.16
CA GLY A 133 -26.87 4.71 2.52
C GLY A 133 -26.51 4.65 1.04
N ASP A 134 -26.78 5.72 0.30
CA ASP A 134 -26.50 5.82 -1.13
C ASP A 134 -25.00 5.76 -1.42
N ARG A 135 -24.19 6.53 -0.69
CA ARG A 135 -22.71 6.55 -0.85
C ARG A 135 -22.07 5.20 -0.56
N LEU A 136 -22.53 4.50 0.47
CA LEU A 136 -22.07 3.14 0.79
C LEU A 136 -22.41 2.17 -0.34
N THR A 137 -23.64 2.25 -0.85
CA THR A 137 -24.12 1.39 -1.94
C THR A 137 -23.32 1.64 -3.23
N GLU A 138 -23.13 2.91 -3.61
CA GLU A 138 -22.32 3.30 -4.76
C GLU A 138 -20.87 2.78 -4.61
N SER A 139 -20.25 2.99 -3.45
CA SER A 139 -18.89 2.52 -3.16
C SER A 139 -18.74 1.00 -3.21
N LEU A 140 -19.77 0.26 -2.79
CA LEU A 140 -19.80 -1.20 -2.85
C LEU A 140 -19.97 -1.68 -4.29
N LEU A 141 -20.96 -1.15 -5.02
CA LEU A 141 -21.22 -1.51 -6.41
C LEU A 141 -20.02 -1.23 -7.30
N ALA A 142 -19.37 -0.09 -7.12
CA ALA A 142 -18.11 0.23 -7.79
C ALA A 142 -17.05 -0.85 -7.54
N ARG A 143 -16.91 -1.38 -6.32
CA ARG A 143 -15.93 -2.43 -6.03
C ARG A 143 -16.31 -3.78 -6.62
N LEU A 144 -17.60 -4.13 -6.63
CA LEU A 144 -18.11 -5.36 -7.21
C LEU A 144 -18.05 -5.37 -8.75
N ALA A 145 -18.11 -4.20 -9.39
CA ALA A 145 -17.96 -4.05 -10.83
C ALA A 145 -16.49 -4.16 -11.30
N ALA A 146 -15.50 -3.93 -10.42
CA ALA A 146 -14.09 -3.89 -10.80
C ALA A 146 -13.56 -5.13 -11.55
N PRO A 147 -13.94 -6.38 -11.19
CA PRO A 147 -13.55 -7.58 -11.92
C PRO A 147 -14.07 -7.65 -13.37
N GLN A 148 -15.16 -6.94 -13.69
CA GLN A 148 -15.77 -6.90 -15.02
C GLN A 148 -15.02 -5.96 -15.97
N LEU A 149 -14.21 -5.05 -15.42
CA LEU A 149 -13.40 -4.12 -16.20
C LEU A 149 -12.07 -4.74 -16.66
N PRO A 150 -11.46 -4.21 -17.73
CA PRO A 150 -10.20 -4.74 -18.20
C PRO A 150 -9.09 -4.48 -17.16
N ARG A 151 -8.27 -5.50 -16.91
CA ARG A 151 -7.12 -5.40 -16.00
C ARG A 151 -6.00 -4.54 -16.56
N THR A 152 -5.22 -3.92 -15.68
CA THR A 152 -4.00 -3.18 -16.03
C THR A 152 -2.98 -4.10 -16.74
N PRO A 153 -1.93 -3.55 -17.39
CA PRO A 153 -0.88 -4.37 -18.00
C PRO A 153 -0.26 -5.39 -17.03
N THR A 154 -0.24 -5.07 -15.74
CA THR A 154 0.31 -5.93 -14.68
C THR A 154 -0.72 -6.79 -13.97
N GLY A 155 -1.95 -6.84 -14.48
CA GLY A 155 -3.00 -7.75 -14.02
C GLY A 155 -3.82 -7.24 -12.83
N GLU A 156 -3.62 -6.00 -12.41
CA GLU A 156 -4.39 -5.37 -11.33
C GLU A 156 -5.79 -4.99 -11.82
N LEU A 157 -6.75 -4.97 -10.90
CA LEU A 157 -8.08 -4.40 -11.17
C LEU A 157 -7.97 -2.88 -11.29
N VAL A 158 -8.77 -2.30 -12.18
CA VAL A 158 -8.93 -0.85 -12.27
C VAL A 158 -9.98 -0.39 -11.27
N HIS A 159 -9.86 0.84 -10.75
CA HIS A 159 -10.89 1.44 -9.90
C HIS A 159 -12.01 1.98 -10.79
N PRO A 160 -13.24 1.42 -10.78
CA PRO A 160 -14.25 1.75 -11.79
C PRO A 160 -14.66 3.22 -11.87
N PRO A 161 -14.81 3.96 -10.75
CA PRO A 161 -15.11 5.40 -10.80
C PRO A 161 -14.09 6.24 -11.57
N LEU A 162 -12.83 5.78 -11.60
CA LEU A 162 -11.72 6.46 -12.27
C LEU A 162 -11.44 5.91 -13.67
N TYR A 163 -12.04 4.78 -14.04
CA TYR A 163 -11.80 4.14 -15.31
C TYR A 163 -12.50 4.88 -16.44
N ASP A 164 -11.81 5.05 -17.57
CA ASP A 164 -12.39 5.66 -18.77
C ASP A 164 -12.28 4.73 -19.99
N ALA A 165 -13.43 4.47 -20.63
CA ALA A 165 -13.54 3.58 -21.77
C ALA A 165 -12.68 4.04 -22.97
N ARG A 166 -12.41 5.34 -23.14
CA ARG A 166 -11.53 5.87 -24.19
C ARG A 166 -10.08 5.39 -24.04
N LEU A 167 -9.69 4.93 -22.85
CA LEU A 167 -8.36 4.41 -22.57
C LEU A 167 -8.24 2.91 -22.83
N ARG A 168 -9.35 2.19 -23.01
CA ARG A 168 -9.40 0.73 -23.14
C ARG A 168 -8.43 0.19 -24.17
N ARG A 169 -8.46 0.73 -25.40
CA ARG A 169 -7.58 0.27 -26.50
C ARG A 169 -6.11 0.42 -26.15
N LYS A 170 -5.70 1.60 -25.66
CA LYS A 170 -4.30 1.87 -25.27
C LYS A 170 -3.85 1.04 -24.07
N MET A 171 -4.76 0.73 -23.15
CA MET A 171 -4.46 -0.15 -22.02
C MET A 171 -4.28 -1.61 -22.48
N LEU A 172 -5.14 -2.09 -23.40
CA LEU A 172 -5.03 -3.42 -24.00
C LEU A 172 -3.72 -3.59 -24.78
N THR A 173 -3.33 -2.62 -25.61
CA THR A 173 -2.05 -2.68 -26.33
C THR A 173 -0.85 -2.71 -25.37
N SER A 174 -0.89 -1.88 -24.31
CA SER A 174 0.13 -1.89 -23.26
C SER A 174 0.20 -3.24 -22.53
N ARG A 175 -0.95 -3.89 -22.32
CA ARG A 175 -1.03 -5.22 -21.70
C ARG A 175 -0.48 -6.31 -22.60
N LEU A 176 -0.83 -6.31 -23.89
CA LEU A 176 -0.29 -7.28 -24.86
C LEU A 176 1.24 -7.15 -24.96
N ALA A 177 1.76 -5.93 -25.06
CA ALA A 177 3.21 -5.68 -25.08
C ALA A 177 3.88 -6.17 -23.79
N TYR A 178 3.28 -5.92 -22.62
CA TYR A 178 3.79 -6.42 -21.35
C TYR A 178 3.77 -7.95 -21.28
N GLN A 179 2.67 -8.58 -21.69
CA GLN A 179 2.52 -10.04 -21.69
C GLN A 179 3.46 -10.73 -22.66
N ALA A 180 3.67 -10.19 -23.87
CA ALA A 180 4.65 -10.70 -24.83
C ALA A 180 6.06 -10.65 -24.24
N LYS A 181 6.44 -9.50 -23.64
CA LYS A 181 7.73 -9.31 -23.00
C LYS A 181 7.95 -10.25 -21.80
N GLU A 182 6.99 -10.36 -20.89
CA GLU A 182 7.11 -11.27 -19.75
C GLU A 182 6.99 -12.74 -20.18
N GLY A 183 6.25 -13.05 -21.23
CA GLY A 183 6.17 -14.39 -21.82
C GLY A 183 7.51 -14.84 -22.39
N PHE A 184 8.18 -14.00 -23.18
CA PHE A 184 9.54 -14.24 -23.68
C PHE A 184 10.52 -14.46 -22.54
N LYS A 185 10.51 -13.56 -21.55
CA LYS A 185 11.34 -13.72 -20.34
C LYS A 185 11.05 -15.03 -19.63
N ARG A 186 9.79 -15.42 -19.45
CA ARG A 186 9.41 -16.64 -18.72
C ARG A 186 9.81 -17.92 -19.45
N ARG A 187 9.69 -17.94 -20.78
CA ARG A 187 9.97 -19.14 -21.58
C ARG A 187 11.45 -19.35 -21.89
N LEU A 188 12.20 -18.29 -22.15
CA LEU A 188 13.59 -18.40 -22.61
C LEU A 188 14.59 -17.81 -21.61
N GLY A 189 14.34 -16.59 -21.11
CA GLY A 189 15.29 -15.92 -20.21
C GLY A 189 15.41 -16.59 -18.84
N ARG A 190 14.28 -16.83 -18.17
CA ARG A 190 14.25 -17.36 -16.79
C ARG A 190 14.85 -18.77 -16.67
N PRO A 191 14.56 -19.74 -17.57
CA PRO A 191 15.17 -21.06 -17.45
C PRO A 191 16.69 -21.03 -17.62
N LEU A 192 17.21 -20.18 -18.50
CA LEU A 192 18.65 -19.99 -18.69
C LEU A 192 19.30 -19.30 -17.48
N GLU A 193 18.68 -18.22 -16.98
CA GLU A 193 19.12 -17.54 -15.75
C GLU A 193 19.15 -18.51 -14.57
N GLU A 194 18.11 -19.33 -14.41
CA GLU A 194 17.98 -20.30 -13.32
C GLU A 194 18.95 -21.48 -13.47
N TRP A 195 19.22 -21.93 -14.68
CA TRP A 195 20.24 -22.94 -14.95
C TRP A 195 21.64 -22.41 -14.59
N ALA A 196 21.97 -21.19 -15.03
CA ALA A 196 23.24 -20.57 -14.72
C ALA A 196 23.40 -20.34 -13.21
N PHE A 197 22.34 -19.85 -12.55
CA PHE A 197 22.31 -19.64 -11.11
C PHE A 197 22.49 -20.95 -10.32
N ARG A 198 21.82 -22.04 -10.71
CA ARG A 198 22.03 -23.36 -10.10
C ARG A 198 23.46 -23.87 -10.26
N ARG A 199 24.11 -23.61 -11.39
CA ARG A 199 25.53 -23.95 -11.58
C ARG A 199 26.46 -23.11 -10.71
N TRP A 200 26.13 -21.83 -10.50
CA TRP A 200 26.86 -20.97 -9.57
C TRP A 200 26.70 -21.44 -8.12
N LEU A 201 25.48 -21.80 -7.69
CA LEU A 201 25.24 -22.38 -6.36
C LEU A 201 26.08 -23.65 -6.12
N ALA A 202 26.23 -24.49 -7.15
CA ALA A 202 27.04 -25.71 -7.11
C ALA A 202 28.55 -25.48 -7.34
N GLN A 203 29.04 -24.23 -7.29
CA GLN A 203 30.44 -23.84 -7.42
C GLN A 203 31.16 -24.35 -8.69
N ARG A 204 30.44 -24.56 -9.80
CA ARG A 204 31.04 -25.01 -11.07
C ARG A 204 31.75 -23.85 -11.78
N SER A 205 32.78 -24.12 -12.57
CA SER A 205 33.70 -23.14 -13.20
C SER A 205 33.02 -21.97 -13.94
N VAL A 206 31.89 -22.20 -14.61
CA VAL A 206 31.10 -21.14 -15.30
C VAL A 206 30.44 -20.16 -14.31
N GLY A 207 30.32 -20.52 -13.04
CA GLY A 207 29.64 -19.73 -12.00
C GLY A 207 30.34 -18.41 -11.69
N GLN A 208 31.67 -18.35 -11.67
CA GLN A 208 32.39 -17.12 -11.29
C GLN A 208 32.11 -15.96 -12.26
N TRP A 209 31.92 -16.27 -13.54
CA TRP A 209 31.50 -15.29 -14.54
C TRP A 209 30.12 -14.70 -14.23
N LEU A 210 29.16 -15.52 -13.76
CA LEU A 210 27.80 -15.05 -13.44
C LEU A 210 27.80 -14.06 -12.28
N GLU A 211 28.62 -14.31 -11.26
CA GLU A 211 28.80 -13.39 -10.14
C GLU A 211 29.46 -12.09 -10.60
N ALA A 212 30.47 -12.17 -11.47
CA ALA A 212 31.09 -11.00 -12.08
C ALA A 212 30.11 -10.16 -12.91
N GLN A 213 29.06 -10.77 -13.47
CA GLN A 213 27.96 -10.07 -14.17
C GLN A 213 26.87 -9.55 -13.22
N GLY A 214 26.85 -9.99 -11.96
CA GLY A 214 26.04 -9.41 -10.89
C GLY A 214 24.81 -10.19 -10.45
N LEU A 215 24.76 -11.51 -10.67
CA LEU A 215 23.71 -12.45 -10.25
C LEU A 215 22.25 -12.10 -10.67
N PRO A 216 21.48 -13.04 -11.22
CA PRO A 216 20.08 -12.79 -11.56
C PRO A 216 19.24 -12.49 -10.31
N ARG A 217 18.68 -11.28 -10.21
CA ARG A 217 17.90 -10.82 -9.04
C ARG A 217 16.74 -11.74 -8.70
N ARG A 218 16.02 -12.23 -9.72
CA ARG A 218 14.83 -13.09 -9.51
C ARG A 218 15.21 -14.43 -8.89
N SER A 219 16.32 -15.03 -9.31
CA SER A 219 16.80 -16.30 -8.76
C SER A 219 17.31 -16.13 -7.33
N VAL A 220 18.03 -15.03 -7.04
CA VAL A 220 18.40 -14.68 -5.66
C VAL A 220 17.17 -14.45 -4.78
N GLU A 221 16.17 -13.70 -5.28
CA GLU A 221 14.91 -13.46 -4.56
C GLU A 221 14.14 -14.75 -4.27
N ALA A 222 14.14 -15.70 -5.20
CA ALA A 222 13.51 -17.01 -5.02
C ALA A 222 14.28 -17.88 -4.03
N ALA A 223 15.62 -17.88 -4.08
CA ALA A 223 16.46 -18.69 -3.20
C ALA A 223 16.46 -18.20 -1.74
N LEU A 224 16.48 -16.88 -1.53
CA LEU A 224 16.51 -16.30 -0.19
C LEU A 224 15.13 -16.06 0.42
N GLY A 225 14.06 -16.02 -0.39
CA GLY A 225 12.70 -15.85 0.11
C GLY A 225 12.60 -14.64 1.04
N ASP A 226 11.99 -14.81 2.21
CA ASP A 226 11.78 -13.75 3.20
C ASP A 226 13.06 -13.32 3.93
N ARG A 227 14.21 -14.00 3.74
CA ARG A 227 15.52 -13.55 4.29
C ARG A 227 16.05 -12.26 3.65
N LEU A 228 15.42 -11.79 2.57
CA LEU A 228 15.67 -10.49 1.96
C LEU A 228 14.78 -9.38 2.51
N ASP A 229 13.91 -9.71 3.46
CA ASP A 229 13.01 -8.77 4.09
C ASP A 229 13.67 -8.21 5.34
N LEU A 230 13.66 -6.89 5.47
CA LEU A 230 14.19 -6.18 6.62
C LEU A 230 13.07 -5.35 7.24
N GLU A 231 12.99 -5.38 8.56
CA GLU A 231 12.12 -4.50 9.32
C GLU A 231 12.87 -3.21 9.63
N VAL A 232 12.29 -2.08 9.25
CA VAL A 232 12.96 -0.77 9.38
C VAL A 232 11.96 0.30 9.79
N ASN A 233 12.43 1.28 10.56
CA ASN A 233 11.64 2.47 10.84
C ASN A 233 11.52 3.32 9.56
N PRO A 234 10.30 3.56 9.03
CA PRO A 234 10.10 4.31 7.79
C PRO A 234 10.59 5.76 7.89
N GLY A 235 10.54 6.37 9.08
CA GLY A 235 11.05 7.73 9.33
C GLY A 235 12.56 7.85 9.20
N ARG A 236 13.31 6.74 9.34
CA ARG A 236 14.77 6.71 9.13
C ARG A 236 15.15 6.49 7.66
N LEU A 237 14.24 6.03 6.81
CA LEU A 237 14.48 5.91 5.38
C LEU A 237 14.32 7.27 4.70
N VAL A 238 15.37 8.09 4.75
CA VAL A 238 15.35 9.47 4.22
C VAL A 238 16.04 9.61 2.86
N ARG A 239 16.86 8.65 2.44
CA ARG A 239 17.59 8.70 1.18
C ARG A 239 16.95 7.82 0.11
N CYS A 240 16.81 8.37 -1.10
CA CYS A 240 16.37 7.64 -2.28
C CYS A 240 17.36 7.77 -3.42
N MET A 241 17.59 6.65 -4.10
CA MET A 241 18.43 6.57 -5.29
C MET A 241 17.66 7.09 -6.51
N SER A 242 18.32 7.92 -7.30
CA SER A 242 17.82 8.33 -8.61
C SER A 242 18.40 7.41 -9.68
N TYR A 243 17.57 6.59 -10.34
CA TYR A 243 18.05 5.69 -11.40
C TYR A 243 18.76 6.41 -12.56
N PRO A 244 18.31 7.59 -13.02
CA PRO A 244 19.04 8.35 -14.03
C PRO A 244 20.44 8.76 -13.61
N ASP A 245 20.61 9.20 -12.36
CA ASP A 245 21.89 9.71 -11.87
C ASP A 245 22.83 8.56 -11.46
N ALA A 246 22.28 7.51 -10.85
CA ALA A 246 22.99 6.30 -10.47
C ALA A 246 23.43 5.44 -11.66
N PHE A 247 22.65 5.48 -12.76
CA PHE A 247 22.94 4.77 -14.00
C PHE A 247 22.65 5.69 -15.20
N PRO A 248 23.61 6.55 -15.59
CA PRO A 248 23.44 7.49 -16.70
C PRO A 248 23.15 6.78 -18.02
N ASP A 249 23.83 5.65 -18.28
CA ASP A 249 23.58 4.84 -19.45
C ASP A 249 22.24 4.09 -19.36
N ARG A 250 21.43 4.22 -20.41
CA ARG A 250 20.08 3.64 -20.46
C ARG A 250 20.10 2.11 -20.53
N THR A 251 21.13 1.52 -21.15
CA THR A 251 21.26 0.07 -21.30
C THR A 251 21.65 -0.55 -19.96
N GLU A 252 22.63 0.03 -19.27
CA GLU A 252 23.01 -0.35 -17.91
C GLU A 252 21.86 -0.21 -16.93
N ARG A 253 21.15 0.92 -16.95
CA ARG A 253 19.95 1.13 -16.11
C ARG A 253 18.91 0.03 -16.31
N ARG A 254 18.70 -0.41 -17.56
CA ARG A 254 17.78 -1.50 -17.87
C ARG A 254 18.30 -2.85 -17.37
N LYS A 255 19.61 -3.11 -17.46
CA LYS A 255 20.25 -4.32 -16.93
C LYS A 255 20.18 -4.37 -15.40
N ALA A 256 20.56 -3.28 -14.71
CA ALA A 256 20.60 -3.16 -13.26
C ALA A 256 19.29 -3.63 -12.58
N SER A 257 18.13 -3.29 -13.16
CA SER A 257 16.82 -3.72 -12.64
C SER A 257 16.60 -5.25 -12.56
N ASN A 258 17.43 -6.05 -13.25
CA ASN A 258 17.38 -7.51 -13.25
C ASN A 258 18.57 -8.15 -12.50
N LEU A 259 19.52 -7.37 -11.99
CA LEU A 259 20.73 -7.84 -11.30
C LEU A 259 20.65 -7.60 -9.79
N PHE A 260 21.24 -8.51 -9.02
CA PHE A 260 21.31 -8.39 -7.57
C PHE A 260 22.57 -7.65 -7.10
N LEU A 261 23.70 -7.75 -7.80
CA LEU A 261 24.95 -7.07 -7.47
C LEU A 261 25.19 -5.92 -8.43
N TRP A 262 25.34 -4.72 -7.90
CA TRP A 262 25.65 -3.53 -8.68
C TRP A 262 27.06 -3.04 -8.38
N SER A 263 27.78 -2.70 -9.45
CA SER A 263 29.13 -2.14 -9.40
C SER A 263 29.12 -0.63 -9.66
N GLY A 264 30.23 0.04 -9.37
CA GLY A 264 30.39 1.47 -9.60
C GLY A 264 29.77 2.32 -8.51
N ASP A 265 29.72 3.63 -8.74
CA ASP A 265 29.37 4.62 -7.71
C ASP A 265 27.88 4.97 -7.68
N TRP A 266 27.02 4.00 -7.94
CA TRP A 266 25.57 4.17 -8.02
C TRP A 266 24.93 4.66 -6.70
N ASP A 267 25.60 4.42 -5.58
CA ASP A 267 25.17 4.76 -4.23
C ASP A 267 25.53 6.19 -3.79
N LEU A 268 26.44 6.87 -4.50
CA LEU A 268 26.79 8.26 -4.22
C LEU A 268 25.66 9.25 -4.58
N PRO A 269 25.02 9.18 -5.78
CA PRO A 269 23.95 10.10 -6.11
C PRO A 269 22.64 9.69 -5.42
N HIS A 270 22.26 10.45 -4.39
CA HIS A 270 20.99 10.31 -3.70
C HIS A 270 20.28 11.65 -3.48
N HIS A 271 18.96 11.60 -3.36
CA HIS A 271 18.14 12.75 -2.98
C HIS A 271 17.37 12.46 -1.70
N SER A 272 16.97 13.53 -1.02
CA SER A 272 16.08 13.47 0.13
C SER A 272 14.68 13.01 -0.30
N LEU A 273 14.13 12.02 0.40
CA LEU A 273 12.75 11.58 0.24
C LEU A 273 11.75 12.62 0.71
N ALA A 274 12.13 13.50 1.64
CA ALA A 274 11.26 14.57 2.13
C ALA A 274 10.80 15.49 1.00
N ASP A 275 11.68 15.76 0.04
CA ASP A 275 11.42 16.69 -1.07
C ASP A 275 10.67 16.05 -2.24
N SER A 276 10.47 14.73 -2.18
CA SER A 276 9.86 13.99 -3.28
C SER A 276 8.42 14.45 -3.52
N SER A 277 8.02 14.52 -4.79
CA SER A 277 6.64 14.89 -5.14
C SER A 277 5.60 13.91 -4.57
N ARG A 278 6.02 12.69 -4.23
CA ARG A 278 5.17 11.64 -3.64
C ARG A 278 4.93 11.91 -2.17
N THR A 279 5.98 12.26 -1.43
CA THR A 279 5.89 12.65 -0.02
C THR A 279 5.02 13.90 0.13
N ARG A 280 5.28 14.94 -0.68
CA ARG A 280 4.45 16.16 -0.69
C ARG A 280 2.99 15.87 -0.99
N PHE A 281 2.70 15.01 -1.97
CA PHE A 281 1.33 14.62 -2.31
C PHE A 281 0.60 13.95 -1.13
N ILE A 282 1.24 12.97 -0.47
CA ILE A 282 0.63 12.25 0.65
C ILE A 282 0.46 13.17 1.87
N GLN A 283 1.46 13.99 2.17
CA GLN A 283 1.41 14.96 3.26
C GLN A 283 0.28 16.00 3.05
N ASP A 284 0.21 16.60 1.86
CA ASP A 284 -0.82 17.57 1.47
C ASP A 284 -2.23 16.97 1.61
N LEU A 285 -2.43 15.77 1.05
CA LEU A 285 -3.71 15.09 1.11
C LEU A 285 -4.12 14.75 2.55
N TRP A 286 -3.20 14.23 3.36
CA TRP A 286 -3.49 13.84 4.73
C TRP A 286 -3.74 15.06 5.64
N THR A 287 -3.05 16.17 5.40
CA THR A 287 -3.30 17.44 6.09
C THR A 287 -4.71 17.94 5.81
N HIS A 288 -5.17 17.82 4.57
CA HIS A 288 -6.51 18.25 4.13
C HIS A 288 -7.55 17.12 4.14
N ARG A 289 -7.36 16.06 4.93
CA ARG A 289 -8.20 14.85 4.89
C ARG A 289 -9.69 15.08 5.17
N LEU A 290 -10.02 16.11 5.95
CA LEU A 290 -11.41 16.50 6.22
C LEU A 290 -12.10 17.06 4.97
N GLU A 291 -11.37 17.81 4.15
CA GLU A 291 -11.89 18.45 2.96
C GLU A 291 -10.84 18.40 1.83
N PRO A 292 -10.75 17.29 1.08
CA PRO A 292 -9.70 17.08 0.09
C PRO A 292 -9.68 18.12 -1.03
N SER A 293 -10.80 18.81 -1.28
CA SER A 293 -10.88 19.94 -2.21
C SER A 293 -10.02 21.14 -1.82
N ARG A 294 -9.59 21.26 -0.56
CA ARG A 294 -8.69 22.34 -0.13
C ARG A 294 -7.22 22.05 -0.40
N SER A 295 -6.86 20.80 -0.71
CA SER A 295 -5.48 20.40 -0.95
C SER A 295 -4.85 21.14 -2.14
N GLU A 296 -3.53 21.36 -2.07
CA GLU A 296 -2.78 21.92 -3.21
C GLU A 296 -2.85 20.98 -4.42
N THR A 297 -2.85 19.67 -4.16
CA THR A 297 -2.99 18.67 -5.21
C THR A 297 -4.31 18.77 -5.94
N PHE A 298 -5.43 18.97 -5.23
CA PHE A 298 -6.73 19.18 -5.86
C PHE A 298 -6.68 20.41 -6.78
N ARG A 299 -6.20 21.55 -6.27
CA ARG A 299 -6.08 22.79 -7.04
C ARG A 299 -5.24 22.61 -8.32
N ARG A 300 -4.09 21.94 -8.20
CA ARG A 300 -3.23 21.63 -9.35
C ARG A 300 -3.93 20.74 -10.39
N LEU A 301 -4.66 19.72 -9.95
CA LEU A 301 -5.37 18.81 -10.86
C LEU A 301 -6.55 19.50 -11.55
N GLU A 302 -7.30 20.35 -10.83
CA GLU A 302 -8.35 21.19 -11.42
C GLU A 302 -7.78 22.15 -12.46
N GLN A 303 -6.67 22.84 -12.15
CA GLN A 303 -6.01 23.74 -13.10
C GLN A 303 -5.57 23.00 -14.37
N GLN A 304 -5.02 21.79 -14.24
CA GLN A 304 -4.66 20.96 -15.39
C GLN A 304 -5.89 20.56 -16.22
N ARG A 305 -7.02 20.25 -15.56
CA ARG A 305 -8.29 19.94 -16.21
C ARG A 305 -8.82 21.15 -16.98
N GLU A 306 -8.85 22.33 -16.37
CA GLU A 306 -9.30 23.59 -16.98
C GLU A 306 -8.46 23.98 -18.19
N GLN A 307 -7.16 23.69 -18.16
CA GLN A 307 -6.24 23.88 -19.30
C GLN A 307 -6.42 22.83 -20.41
N GLY A 308 -7.42 21.95 -20.33
CA GLY A 308 -7.64 20.87 -21.31
C GLY A 308 -6.60 19.76 -21.26
N ARG A 309 -5.83 19.67 -20.16
CA ARG A 309 -4.75 18.69 -19.95
C ARG A 309 -5.01 17.82 -18.71
N PRO A 310 -6.19 17.17 -18.60
CA PRO A 310 -6.51 16.35 -17.44
C PRO A 310 -5.51 15.21 -17.26
N LEU A 311 -5.24 14.86 -16.01
CA LEU A 311 -4.33 13.77 -15.71
C LEU A 311 -4.85 12.47 -16.31
N ARG A 312 -3.99 11.83 -17.11
CA ARG A 312 -4.33 10.61 -17.86
C ARG A 312 -3.29 9.54 -17.63
N SER A 313 -3.72 8.36 -17.21
CA SER A 313 -2.85 7.20 -17.02
C SER A 313 -3.35 6.00 -17.82
N HIS A 314 -2.75 5.78 -18.99
CA HIS A 314 -3.09 4.65 -19.87
C HIS A 314 -2.88 3.28 -19.23
N HIS A 315 -1.83 3.14 -18.41
CA HIS A 315 -1.50 1.87 -17.77
C HIS A 315 -2.40 1.56 -16.56
N LYS A 316 -3.12 2.57 -16.03
CA LYS A 316 -4.13 2.40 -14.98
C LYS A 316 -5.56 2.51 -15.49
N GLY A 317 -5.75 2.78 -16.78
CA GLY A 317 -7.06 3.09 -17.36
C GLY A 317 -7.72 4.33 -16.77
N MET A 318 -6.95 5.21 -16.12
CA MET A 318 -7.46 6.30 -15.29
C MET A 318 -7.46 7.64 -16.03
N LEU A 319 -8.54 8.39 -15.91
CA LEU A 319 -8.67 9.76 -16.43
C LEU A 319 -9.34 10.66 -15.39
N LEU A 320 -8.74 11.82 -15.13
CA LEU A 320 -9.24 12.80 -14.16
C LEU A 320 -9.75 14.04 -14.89
N ASP A 321 -10.84 13.88 -15.65
CA ASP A 321 -11.43 14.92 -16.51
C ASP A 321 -12.66 15.61 -15.91
N SER A 322 -13.06 15.24 -14.69
CA SER A 322 -14.08 15.93 -13.92
C SER A 322 -13.61 16.17 -12.49
N ARG A 323 -14.25 17.15 -11.84
CA ARG A 323 -13.99 17.48 -10.43
C ARG A 323 -14.26 16.28 -9.52
N GLU A 324 -15.32 15.53 -9.81
CA GLU A 324 -15.75 14.36 -9.06
C GLU A 324 -14.70 13.24 -9.17
N ARG A 325 -14.16 13.00 -10.37
CA ARG A 325 -13.07 12.04 -10.59
C ARG A 325 -11.79 12.44 -9.86
N ILE A 326 -11.46 13.73 -9.82
CA ILE A 326 -10.33 14.22 -9.04
C ILE A 326 -10.55 13.95 -7.55
N LEU A 327 -11.72 14.28 -7.00
CA LEU A 327 -12.04 14.00 -5.60
C LEU A 327 -12.03 12.51 -5.28
N GLU A 328 -12.56 11.68 -6.16
CA GLU A 328 -12.56 10.23 -6.01
C GLU A 328 -11.15 9.66 -6.02
N TYR A 329 -10.26 10.20 -6.86
CA TYR A 329 -8.85 9.86 -6.84
C TYR A 329 -8.20 10.19 -5.49
N LEU A 330 -8.49 11.36 -4.91
CA LEU A 330 -7.97 11.75 -3.60
C LEU A 330 -8.54 10.89 -2.48
N ARG A 331 -9.85 10.61 -2.49
CA ARG A 331 -10.52 9.75 -1.50
C ARG A 331 -9.98 8.32 -1.53
N LEU A 332 -9.65 7.79 -2.71
CA LEU A 332 -9.02 6.48 -2.81
C LEU A 332 -7.68 6.42 -2.05
N TYR A 333 -6.86 7.46 -2.14
CA TYR A 333 -5.60 7.53 -1.39
C TYR A 333 -5.82 7.73 0.11
N LEU A 334 -6.81 8.53 0.52
CA LEU A 334 -7.18 8.66 1.92
C LEU A 334 -7.63 7.32 2.49
N LEU A 335 -8.45 6.55 1.77
CA LEU A 335 -8.86 5.22 2.20
C LEU A 335 -7.67 4.26 2.37
N TYR A 336 -6.66 4.33 1.48
CA TYR A 336 -5.42 3.56 1.67
C TYR A 336 -4.65 3.98 2.93
N MET A 337 -4.61 5.28 3.24
CA MET A 337 -3.97 5.78 4.45
C MET A 337 -4.73 5.36 5.71
N GLU A 338 -6.06 5.43 5.69
CA GLU A 338 -6.90 4.99 6.81
C GLU A 338 -6.81 3.46 7.02
N ASN A 339 -6.71 2.69 5.92
CA ASN A 339 -6.44 1.26 6.00
C ASN A 339 -5.11 0.99 6.72
N MET A 340 -4.03 1.67 6.28
CA MET A 340 -2.71 1.54 6.89
C MET A 340 -2.66 2.05 8.33
N ALA A 341 -3.40 3.10 8.66
CA ALA A 341 -3.50 3.63 10.02
C ALA A 341 -4.19 2.64 10.96
N CYS A 342 -5.20 1.91 10.47
CA CYS A 342 -5.94 0.94 11.26
C CYS A 342 -5.22 -0.40 11.42
N PHE A 343 -4.62 -0.92 10.34
CA PHE A 343 -4.10 -2.29 10.31
C PHE A 343 -2.57 -2.37 10.15
N GLY A 344 -1.88 -1.23 10.20
CA GLY A 344 -0.45 -1.15 9.98
C GLY A 344 -0.04 -1.38 8.53
N PHE A 345 1.25 -1.62 8.33
CA PHE A 345 1.82 -1.85 7.00
C PHE A 345 1.74 -3.33 6.60
N ASP A 346 1.07 -3.65 5.50
CA ASP A 346 1.01 -5.02 4.98
C ASP A 346 2.02 -5.25 3.84
N LYS A 347 3.04 -6.08 4.06
CA LYS A 347 4.07 -6.38 3.05
C LYS A 347 3.54 -7.01 1.76
N HIS A 348 2.35 -7.61 1.79
CA HIS A 348 1.68 -8.26 0.66
C HIS A 348 0.71 -7.33 -0.09
N GLU A 349 0.38 -6.17 0.46
CA GLU A 349 -0.54 -5.22 -0.17
C GLU A 349 0.12 -4.45 -1.33
N GLY A 350 -0.59 -4.30 -2.44
CA GLY A 350 -0.11 -3.61 -3.63
C GLY A 350 0.86 -4.43 -4.49
N LYS A 351 1.08 -3.96 -5.72
CA LYS A 351 1.79 -4.73 -6.75
C LYS A 351 3.28 -4.96 -6.51
N ASP A 352 3.97 -3.97 -5.96
CA ASP A 352 5.43 -4.02 -5.77
C ASP A 352 5.74 -3.90 -4.28
N ARG A 353 6.41 -4.91 -3.70
CA ARG A 353 7.01 -4.82 -2.36
C ARG A 353 7.95 -3.63 -2.29
N LEU A 354 8.00 -2.96 -1.13
CA LEU A 354 8.79 -1.75 -0.91
C LEU A 354 10.28 -2.05 -1.06
N GLY A 355 10.84 -1.70 -2.23
CA GLY A 355 12.19 -2.11 -2.61
C GLY A 355 13.27 -1.17 -2.08
N VAL A 356 14.32 -1.74 -1.50
CA VAL A 356 15.53 -1.04 -1.06
C VAL A 356 16.78 -1.69 -1.65
N THR A 357 17.90 -0.99 -1.56
CA THR A 357 19.23 -1.47 -1.96
C THR A 357 20.24 -1.19 -0.87
N ILE A 358 21.25 -2.04 -0.76
CA ILE A 358 22.33 -1.89 0.23
C ILE A 358 23.54 -1.23 -0.43
N ASP A 359 23.98 -0.10 0.11
CA ASP A 359 25.12 0.66 -0.40
C ASP A 359 26.47 -0.01 -0.10
N ARG A 360 27.58 0.60 -0.53
CA ARG A 360 28.92 0.04 -0.30
C ARG A 360 29.29 -0.11 1.17
N HIS A 361 28.63 0.61 2.08
CA HIS A 361 28.89 0.65 3.52
C HIS A 361 27.91 -0.19 4.35
N GLY A 362 26.89 -0.80 3.73
CA GLY A 362 25.85 -1.54 4.45
C GLY A 362 24.66 -0.69 4.87
N ARG A 363 24.48 0.48 4.25
CA ARG A 363 23.34 1.36 4.50
C ARG A 363 22.20 1.09 3.54
N ILE A 364 20.97 1.23 4.04
CA ILE A 364 19.75 0.97 3.28
C ILE A 364 19.33 2.23 2.53
N ILE A 365 19.32 2.16 1.19
CA ILE A 365 18.90 3.23 0.29
C ILE A 365 17.57 2.85 -0.37
N LYS A 366 16.63 3.79 -0.42
CA LYS A 366 15.32 3.56 -1.04
C LYS A 366 15.40 3.57 -2.57
N THR A 367 14.67 2.66 -3.23
CA THR A 367 14.46 2.69 -4.69
C THR A 367 13.12 3.33 -5.08
N ASN A 368 12.92 3.60 -6.37
CA ASN A 368 11.66 4.17 -6.88
C ASN A 368 10.40 3.29 -6.74
N LYS A 369 10.50 2.06 -6.21
CA LYS A 369 9.38 1.12 -6.06
C LYS A 369 8.67 1.26 -4.71
N GLY A 370 7.39 1.62 -4.73
CA GLY A 370 6.60 1.73 -3.50
C GLY A 370 6.74 3.07 -2.75
N LEU A 371 7.14 4.15 -3.44
CA LEU A 371 7.32 5.47 -2.83
C LEU A 371 6.06 6.03 -2.16
N HIS A 372 4.86 5.82 -2.74
CA HIS A 372 3.61 6.26 -2.10
C HIS A 372 3.39 5.54 -0.76
N ARG A 373 3.60 4.23 -0.71
CA ARG A 373 3.39 3.44 0.52
C ARG A 373 4.40 3.81 1.61
N LEU A 374 5.65 4.09 1.23
CA LEU A 374 6.64 4.64 2.17
C LEU A 374 6.18 5.99 2.72
N ALA A 375 5.79 6.91 1.83
CA ALA A 375 5.32 8.23 2.24
C ALA A 375 4.10 8.12 3.17
N MET A 376 3.14 7.22 2.90
CA MET A 376 2.02 6.96 3.80
C MET A 376 2.49 6.50 5.19
N ALA A 377 3.39 5.52 5.25
CA ALA A 377 3.93 5.02 6.51
C ALA A 377 4.67 6.10 7.31
N GLN A 378 5.42 6.98 6.62
CA GLN A 378 6.12 8.11 7.23
C GLN A 378 5.13 9.15 7.78
N VAL A 379 4.14 9.55 6.99
CA VAL A 379 3.11 10.53 7.37
C VAL A 379 2.24 10.02 8.53
N LEU A 380 1.99 8.71 8.58
CA LEU A 380 1.25 8.06 9.66
C LEU A 380 2.09 7.81 10.92
N GLY A 381 3.40 8.05 10.88
CA GLY A 381 4.29 7.83 12.03
C GLY A 381 4.42 6.36 12.43
N LEU A 382 4.36 5.42 11.47
CA LEU A 382 4.57 4.00 11.78
C LEU A 382 5.98 3.77 12.32
N SER A 383 6.10 2.95 13.36
CA SER A 383 7.40 2.62 13.98
C SER A 383 8.24 1.66 13.15
N GLU A 384 7.59 0.82 12.36
CA GLU A 384 8.23 -0.27 11.63
C GLU A 384 7.47 -0.60 10.33
N ILE A 385 8.22 -0.92 9.28
CA ILE A 385 7.71 -1.46 8.01
C ILE A 385 8.65 -2.51 7.46
N THR A 386 8.09 -3.48 6.73
CA THR A 386 8.89 -4.45 5.99
C THR A 386 9.36 -3.90 4.64
N VAL A 387 10.66 -3.96 4.39
CA VAL A 387 11.29 -3.62 3.10
C VAL A 387 11.99 -4.80 2.48
N ARG A 388 12.03 -4.86 1.15
CA ARG A 388 12.65 -5.94 0.38
C ARG A 388 13.97 -5.47 -0.21
N VAL A 389 15.07 -6.11 0.15
CA VAL A 389 16.37 -5.92 -0.50
C VAL A 389 16.28 -6.45 -1.94
N ARG A 390 16.48 -5.54 -2.90
CA ARG A 390 16.42 -5.85 -4.34
C ARG A 390 17.79 -6.03 -4.97
N SER A 391 18.78 -5.30 -4.45
CA SER A 391 20.15 -5.33 -4.92
C SER A 391 21.09 -4.87 -3.81
N VAL A 392 22.35 -5.26 -3.90
CA VAL A 392 23.42 -4.86 -2.97
C VAL A 392 24.64 -4.37 -3.76
N HIS A 393 25.44 -3.52 -3.12
CA HIS A 393 26.68 -3.05 -3.71
C HIS A 393 27.72 -4.17 -3.77
N ARG A 394 28.47 -4.26 -4.88
CA ARG A 394 29.49 -5.31 -5.08
C ARG A 394 30.56 -5.32 -3.99
N GLN A 395 31.04 -4.15 -3.58
CA GLN A 395 32.02 -4.07 -2.48
C GLN A 395 31.44 -4.55 -1.15
N TRP A 396 30.16 -4.28 -0.87
CA TRP A 396 29.52 -4.79 0.34
C TRP A 396 29.38 -6.32 0.28
N TRP A 397 28.97 -6.85 -0.89
CA TRP A 397 28.93 -8.29 -1.14
C TRP A 397 30.29 -8.96 -0.90
N GLN A 398 31.35 -8.44 -1.50
CA GLN A 398 32.71 -9.00 -1.37
C GLN A 398 33.19 -9.04 0.08
N ARG A 399 32.90 -7.99 0.87
CA ARG A 399 33.27 -7.95 2.29
C ARG A 399 32.58 -9.02 3.13
N HIS A 400 31.31 -9.33 2.86
CA HIS A 400 30.53 -10.26 3.69
C HIS A 400 30.54 -11.69 3.16
N ALA A 401 30.65 -11.88 1.84
CA ALA A 401 30.91 -13.20 1.28
C ALA A 401 32.32 -13.69 1.64
N GLY A 402 33.32 -12.78 1.61
CA GLY A 402 34.73 -13.12 1.75
C GLY A 402 35.15 -14.12 0.66
N ASP A 403 35.83 -15.18 1.06
CA ASP A 403 36.26 -16.25 0.14
C ASP A 403 35.18 -17.31 -0.14
N ALA A 404 33.99 -17.19 0.48
CA ALA A 404 32.90 -18.13 0.23
C ALA A 404 32.40 -18.01 -1.21
N LYS A 405 31.87 -19.12 -1.76
CA LYS A 405 31.38 -19.20 -3.13
C LYS A 405 30.02 -19.86 -3.20
N GLY A 406 29.25 -19.51 -4.23
CA GLY A 406 27.96 -20.13 -4.50
C GLY A 406 27.00 -20.00 -3.32
N ARG A 407 26.49 -21.14 -2.84
CA ARG A 407 25.52 -21.17 -1.74
C ARG A 407 26.04 -20.54 -0.45
N ASP A 408 27.28 -20.84 -0.07
CA ASP A 408 27.86 -20.37 1.19
C ASP A 408 28.02 -18.83 1.18
N ALA A 409 28.40 -18.26 0.04
CA ALA A 409 28.46 -16.81 -0.14
C ALA A 409 27.08 -16.16 0.04
N LEU A 410 26.06 -16.76 -0.57
CA LEU A 410 24.69 -16.29 -0.48
C LEU A 410 24.15 -16.39 0.96
N GLU A 411 24.49 -17.44 1.69
CA GLU A 411 24.09 -17.65 3.07
C GLU A 411 24.73 -16.65 4.02
N ARG A 412 26.05 -16.39 3.89
CA ARG A 412 26.76 -15.35 4.66
C ARG A 412 26.21 -13.96 4.41
N VAL A 413 25.98 -13.62 3.15
CA VAL A 413 25.37 -12.33 2.78
C VAL A 413 24.00 -12.18 3.40
N ALA A 414 23.16 -13.22 3.33
CA ALA A 414 21.82 -13.17 3.93
C ALA A 414 21.85 -13.13 5.47
N GLN A 415 22.90 -13.63 6.12
CA GLN A 415 23.11 -13.46 7.57
C GLN A 415 23.54 -12.04 7.95
N ALA A 416 24.25 -11.33 7.07
CA ALA A 416 24.70 -9.96 7.30
C ALA A 416 23.62 -8.89 7.01
N LEU A 417 22.59 -9.22 6.23
CA LEU A 417 21.53 -8.26 5.86
C LEU A 417 20.82 -7.61 7.06
N PRO A 418 20.47 -8.32 8.15
CA PRO A 418 19.85 -7.71 9.34
C PRO A 418 20.72 -6.66 10.05
N GLU A 419 22.03 -6.65 9.82
CA GLU A 419 22.95 -5.67 10.39
C GLU A 419 22.92 -4.33 9.64
N CYS A 420 22.26 -4.28 8.48
CA CYS A 420 22.19 -3.08 7.67
C CYS A 420 21.28 -2.02 8.31
N VAL A 421 21.71 -0.76 8.27
CA VAL A 421 20.97 0.36 8.89
C VAL A 421 20.51 1.38 7.84
N PRO A 422 19.41 2.10 8.05
CA PRO A 422 19.01 3.21 7.19
C PRO A 422 20.12 4.26 6.99
N ALA A 423 20.25 4.76 5.76
CA ALA A 423 21.34 5.62 5.29
C ALA A 423 21.23 7.12 5.62
#